data_AF-A0A2V2ZL24-F1
#
_entry.id   AF-A0A2V2ZL24-F1
#
_cell.length_a   1.000
_cell.length_b   1.000
_cell.length_c   1.000
_cell.angle_alpha   90.00
_cell.angle_beta   90.00
_cell.angle_gamma   90.00
#
_symmetry.space_group_name_H-M   'P 1'
#
loop_
_entity.id
_entity.type
_entity.pdbx_description
1 polymer ?
#
loop_
_entity_poly.entity_id
_entity_poly.type
_entity_poly.pdbx_seq_one_letter_code
_entity_poly.pdbx_strand_id
1 'polypeptide(L)'
;MKRIIILISCAIGTWVTAQIVPPPTIQRSNTTSRGLTVNSRKGTLIEKKIINLGKFKNLNIQKIVTKDVSENSSDTLLGIMYEYETFDEVSKKTLTIDKNELGKLIQALQTMEQKESEKAGQETRYKFVTMGNIEFGSVYREKLSSWVNYIKIPSNHFNHNLLEFNKDELKELITILKKSEQEI
;
A
#
# COMPACT_ATOMS: atom_id res chain seq x y z
N MET A 1 -74.78 -46.30 -44.19
CA MET A 1 -73.40 -46.79 -44.34
C MET A 1 -72.66 -45.93 -45.36
N LYS A 2 -71.69 -45.12 -44.92
CA LYS A 2 -70.48 -44.68 -45.64
C LYS A 2 -69.75 -43.71 -44.71
N ARG A 3 -68.64 -44.17 -44.12
CA ARG A 3 -67.74 -43.38 -43.28
C ARG A 3 -66.75 -42.70 -44.22
N ILE A 4 -66.64 -41.38 -44.16
CA ILE A 4 -65.53 -40.62 -44.76
C ILE A 4 -64.62 -40.22 -43.60
N ILE A 5 -63.42 -40.78 -43.58
CA ILE A 5 -62.37 -40.44 -42.62
C ILE A 5 -61.46 -39.44 -43.33
N ILE A 6 -61.47 -38.18 -42.89
CA ILE A 6 -60.52 -37.16 -43.35
C ILE A 6 -59.35 -37.18 -42.37
N LEU A 7 -58.20 -37.66 -42.84
CA LEU A 7 -56.92 -37.59 -42.15
C LEU A 7 -56.38 -36.16 -42.29
N ILE A 8 -56.50 -35.35 -41.23
CA ILE A 8 -55.82 -34.06 -41.12
C ILE A 8 -54.47 -34.32 -40.46
N SER A 9 -53.38 -34.23 -41.23
CA SER A 9 -52.02 -34.28 -40.71
C SER A 9 -51.70 -32.95 -39.99
N CYS A 10 -51.80 -32.94 -38.66
CA CYS A 10 -51.23 -31.87 -37.86
C CYS A 10 -49.70 -32.05 -37.79
N ALA A 11 -48.96 -31.34 -38.64
CA ALA A 11 -47.54 -31.14 -38.45
C ALA A 11 -47.35 -30.22 -37.24
N ILE A 12 -47.07 -30.82 -36.07
CA ILE A 12 -46.61 -30.07 -34.90
C ILE A 12 -45.15 -29.72 -35.15
N GLY A 13 -44.92 -28.55 -35.75
CA GLY A 13 -43.60 -27.93 -35.75
C GLY A 13 -43.28 -27.52 -34.32
N THR A 14 -42.39 -28.24 -33.66
CA THR A 14 -41.80 -27.77 -32.41
C THR A 14 -40.88 -26.60 -32.76
N TRP A 15 -41.32 -25.39 -32.42
CA TRP A 15 -40.43 -24.23 -32.41
C TRP A 15 -39.46 -24.44 -31.24
N VAL A 16 -38.29 -25.02 -31.54
CA VAL A 16 -37.17 -25.00 -30.60
C VAL A 16 -36.70 -23.56 -30.53
N THR A 17 -37.14 -22.84 -29.51
CA THR A 17 -36.48 -21.59 -29.13
C THR A 17 -35.06 -21.98 -28.72
N ALA A 18 -34.07 -21.60 -29.53
CA ALA A 18 -32.68 -21.66 -29.12
C ALA A 18 -32.56 -20.78 -27.88
N GLN A 19 -32.44 -21.39 -26.70
CA GLN A 19 -32.05 -20.67 -25.51
C GLN A 19 -30.64 -20.14 -25.77
N ILE A 20 -30.53 -18.83 -25.99
CA ILE A 20 -29.27 -18.12 -25.93
C ILE A 20 -28.84 -18.19 -24.47
N VAL A 21 -28.12 -19.25 -24.11
CA VAL A 21 -27.46 -19.30 -22.81
C VAL A 21 -26.50 -18.11 -22.81
N PRO A 22 -26.65 -17.14 -21.90
CA PRO A 22 -25.69 -16.05 -21.80
C PRO A 22 -24.31 -16.67 -21.58
N PRO A 23 -23.24 -16.12 -22.18
CA PRO A 23 -21.90 -16.66 -22.03
C PRO A 23 -21.62 -16.81 -20.53
N PRO A 24 -20.99 -17.93 -20.10
CA PRO A 24 -20.72 -18.14 -18.69
C PRO A 24 -19.94 -16.93 -18.16
N THR A 25 -20.50 -16.27 -17.14
CA THR A 25 -19.79 -15.23 -16.42
C THR A 25 -18.59 -15.89 -15.76
N ILE A 26 -17.41 -15.74 -16.35
CA ILE A 26 -16.15 -16.17 -15.76
C ILE A 26 -15.95 -15.27 -14.54
N GLN A 27 -16.37 -15.72 -13.35
CA GLN A 27 -15.87 -15.17 -12.10
C GLN A 27 -14.38 -15.49 -12.04
N ARG A 28 -13.54 -14.55 -12.48
CA ARG A 28 -12.11 -14.58 -12.17
C ARG A 28 -12.02 -14.36 -10.66
N SER A 29 -11.77 -15.44 -9.91
CA SER A 29 -11.28 -15.31 -8.55
C SER A 29 -9.95 -14.56 -8.61
N ASN A 30 -9.90 -13.36 -8.03
CA ASN A 30 -8.68 -12.57 -7.95
C ASN A 30 -7.64 -13.21 -7.03
N THR A 31 -7.99 -14.28 -6.32
CA THR A 31 -7.16 -14.94 -5.32
C THR A 31 -6.30 -16.02 -5.95
N THR A 32 -4.98 -15.83 -5.93
CA THR A 32 -4.02 -16.93 -6.15
C THR A 32 -4.15 -17.96 -5.02
N SER A 33 -3.65 -19.18 -5.23
CA SER A 33 -3.66 -20.27 -4.24
C SER A 33 -2.97 -19.94 -2.91
N ARG A 34 -2.30 -18.78 -2.81
CA ARG A 34 -1.66 -18.25 -1.60
C ARG A 34 -2.39 -17.05 -0.98
N GLY A 35 -3.61 -16.73 -1.41
CA GLY A 35 -4.38 -15.61 -0.86
C GLY A 35 -4.00 -14.22 -1.40
N LEU A 36 -3.06 -14.11 -2.34
CA LEU A 36 -2.75 -12.83 -2.98
C LEU A 36 -3.83 -12.48 -4.00
N THR A 37 -4.54 -11.37 -3.76
CA THR A 37 -5.46 -10.73 -4.69
C THR A 37 -4.67 -10.08 -5.84
N VAL A 38 -4.70 -10.66 -7.03
CA VAL A 38 -4.08 -10.11 -8.25
C VAL A 38 -4.98 -9.00 -8.77
N ASN A 39 -4.88 -7.82 -8.17
CA ASN A 39 -5.55 -6.62 -8.68
C ASN A 39 -4.65 -5.92 -9.69
N SER A 40 -4.51 -6.51 -10.88
CA SER A 40 -3.78 -5.87 -11.99
C SER A 40 -4.62 -4.73 -12.54
N ARG A 41 -4.45 -3.51 -12.02
CA ARG A 41 -5.06 -2.26 -12.54
C ARG A 41 -4.59 -1.87 -13.95
N LYS A 42 -3.93 -2.79 -14.67
CA LYS A 42 -3.39 -2.58 -16.01
C LYS A 42 -4.56 -2.48 -17.00
N GLY A 43 -4.75 -1.31 -17.59
CA GLY A 43 -5.87 -1.01 -18.51
C GLY A 43 -6.96 -0.12 -17.92
N THR A 44 -6.87 0.22 -16.64
CA THR A 44 -7.81 1.12 -15.96
C THR A 44 -7.30 2.56 -15.96
N LEU A 45 -8.18 3.53 -16.23
CA LEU A 45 -7.87 4.95 -16.04
C LEU A 45 -7.92 5.31 -14.55
N ILE A 46 -6.76 5.63 -13.96
CA ILE A 46 -6.63 5.99 -12.55
C ILE A 46 -6.36 7.49 -12.41
N GLU A 47 -7.21 8.19 -11.68
CA GLU A 47 -6.92 9.54 -11.19
C GLU A 47 -6.04 9.43 -9.95
N LYS A 48 -4.88 10.11 -9.93
CA LYS A 48 -3.99 10.17 -8.76
C LYS A 48 -3.88 11.61 -8.26
N LYS A 49 -4.26 11.83 -7.00
CA LYS A 49 -4.10 13.11 -6.29
C LYS A 49 -3.06 12.94 -5.19
N ILE A 50 -2.10 13.87 -5.13
CA ILE A 50 -1.06 13.90 -4.10
C ILE A 50 -1.22 15.19 -3.31
N ILE A 51 -1.37 15.05 -1.99
CA ILE A 51 -1.57 16.17 -1.06
C ILE A 51 -0.41 16.13 -0.06
N ASN A 52 0.29 17.25 0.12
CA ASN A 52 1.37 17.34 1.10
C ASN A 52 0.79 17.42 2.52
N LEU A 53 1.21 16.51 3.40
CA LEU A 53 0.79 16.45 4.80
C LEU A 53 1.85 17.04 5.75
N GLY A 54 3.12 17.08 5.32
CA GLY A 54 4.22 17.61 6.10
C GLY A 54 5.57 17.19 5.55
N LYS A 55 6.62 17.61 6.25
CA LYS A 55 8.00 17.20 5.97
C LYS A 55 8.64 16.71 7.25
N PHE A 56 9.49 15.71 7.12
CA PHE A 56 10.39 15.26 8.17
C PHE A 56 11.79 15.16 7.58
N LYS A 57 12.68 16.07 7.98
CA LYS A 57 14.02 16.21 7.35
C LYS A 57 13.91 16.34 5.82
N ASN A 58 14.52 15.42 5.07
CA ASN A 58 14.47 15.36 3.60
C ASN A 58 13.30 14.51 3.06
N LEU A 59 12.47 13.94 3.94
CA LEU A 59 11.29 13.17 3.56
C LEU A 59 10.07 14.10 3.48
N ASN A 60 9.31 13.97 2.41
CA ASN A 60 8.03 14.65 2.24
C ASN A 60 6.90 13.63 2.45
N ILE A 61 6.07 13.90 3.45
CA ILE A 61 4.97 13.04 3.87
C ILE A 61 3.71 13.49 3.15
N GLN A 62 3.07 12.57 2.43
CA GLN A 62 2.02 12.87 1.47
C GLN A 62 0.82 11.96 1.68
N LYS A 63 -0.37 12.46 1.39
CA LYS A 63 -1.58 11.67 1.17
C LYS A 63 -1.69 11.40 -0.32
N ILE A 64 -1.81 10.14 -0.70
CA ILE A 64 -2.01 9.72 -2.08
C ILE A 64 -3.41 9.13 -2.19
N VAL A 65 -4.28 9.79 -2.95
CA VAL A 65 -5.61 9.27 -3.29
C VAL A 65 -5.56 8.76 -4.71
N THR A 66 -5.86 7.48 -4.91
CA THR A 66 -6.05 6.89 -6.25
C THR A 66 -7.52 6.57 -6.43
N LYS A 67 -8.13 7.06 -7.51
CA LYS A 67 -9.52 6.78 -7.86
C LYS A 67 -9.58 6.06 -9.20
N ASP A 68 -10.30 4.94 -9.24
CA ASP A 68 -10.72 4.33 -10.51
C ASP A 68 -11.86 5.16 -11.10
N VAL A 69 -11.63 5.72 -12.29
CA VAL A 69 -12.62 6.56 -12.97
C VAL A 69 -13.83 5.73 -13.45
N SER A 70 -13.64 4.44 -13.69
CA SER A 70 -14.67 3.52 -14.19
C SER A 70 -15.55 2.98 -13.07
N GLU A 71 -14.95 2.63 -11.93
CA GLU A 71 -15.64 2.00 -10.81
C GLU A 71 -16.03 2.98 -9.69
N ASN A 72 -15.57 4.23 -9.77
CA ASN A 72 -15.71 5.26 -8.72
C ASN A 72 -15.19 4.83 -7.33
N SER A 73 -14.39 3.76 -7.26
CA SER A 73 -13.70 3.32 -6.05
C SER A 73 -12.45 4.18 -5.83
N SER A 74 -12.14 4.49 -4.57
CA SER A 74 -10.95 5.27 -4.21
C SER A 74 -10.20 4.64 -3.06
N ASP A 75 -8.87 4.57 -3.21
CA ASP A 75 -7.96 4.16 -2.16
C ASP A 75 -7.09 5.33 -1.73
N THR A 76 -6.86 5.42 -0.42
CA THR A 76 -5.98 6.43 0.18
C THR A 76 -4.81 5.74 0.85
N LEU A 77 -3.60 6.23 0.58
CA LEU A 77 -2.34 5.71 1.11
C LEU A 77 -1.49 6.85 1.66
N LEU A 78 -0.64 6.54 2.63
CA LEU A 78 0.45 7.42 3.01
C LEU A 78 1.59 7.26 2.00
N GLY A 79 2.10 8.37 1.47
CA GLY A 79 3.30 8.43 0.66
C GLY A 79 4.46 9.03 1.44
N ILE A 80 5.62 8.37 1.43
CA ILE A 80 6.89 8.92 1.88
C ILE A 80 7.74 9.16 0.63
N MET A 81 7.86 10.42 0.23
CA MET A 81 8.68 10.84 -0.90
C MET A 81 10.07 11.22 -0.41
N TYR A 82 11.09 10.69 -1.07
CA TYR A 82 12.47 11.07 -0.86
C TYR A 82 13.11 11.47 -2.20
N GLU A 83 14.08 12.36 -2.12
CA GLU A 83 14.89 12.79 -3.25
C GLU A 83 16.23 12.05 -3.17
N TYR A 84 16.73 11.57 -4.31
CA TYR A 84 18.04 10.94 -4.39
C TYR A 84 18.77 11.48 -5.61
N GLU A 85 20.07 11.65 -5.44
CA GLU A 85 20.93 12.30 -6.41
C GLU A 85 21.98 11.30 -6.89
N THR A 86 22.09 11.14 -8.19
CA THR A 86 23.23 10.51 -8.85
C THR A 86 24.17 11.60 -9.36
N PHE A 87 25.30 11.23 -9.97
CA PHE A 87 26.25 12.21 -10.49
C PHE A 87 25.60 13.21 -11.48
N ASP A 88 24.64 12.75 -12.29
CA ASP A 88 24.04 13.54 -13.38
C ASP A 88 22.55 13.86 -13.15
N GLU A 89 21.86 13.21 -12.22
CA GLU A 89 20.40 13.33 -12.08
C GLU A 89 19.93 13.40 -10.62
N VAL A 90 19.03 14.35 -10.34
CA VAL A 90 18.23 14.39 -9.11
C VAL A 90 16.84 13.84 -9.42
N SER A 91 16.50 12.70 -8.82
CA SER A 91 15.22 12.03 -9.02
C SER A 91 14.45 11.93 -7.70
N LYS A 92 13.11 11.79 -7.80
CA LYS A 92 12.24 11.62 -6.62
C LYS A 92 11.53 10.28 -6.69
N LYS A 93 11.43 9.60 -5.56
CA LYS A 93 10.65 8.37 -5.45
C LYS A 93 9.74 8.44 -4.24
N THR A 94 8.52 7.95 -4.41
CA THR A 94 7.54 7.85 -3.34
C THR A 94 7.25 6.39 -3.03
N LEU A 95 7.42 6.01 -1.78
CA LEU A 95 7.04 4.70 -1.25
C LEU A 95 5.72 4.85 -0.50
N THR A 96 4.85 3.86 -0.63
CA THR A 96 3.49 3.90 -0.05
C THR A 96 3.37 2.99 1.15
N ILE A 97 2.61 3.42 2.15
CA ILE A 97 2.25 2.68 3.36
C ILE A 97 0.72 2.72 3.45
N ASP A 98 0.09 1.56 3.63
CA ASP A 98 -1.36 1.49 3.83
C ASP A 98 -1.75 1.88 5.27
N LYS A 99 -3.04 2.16 5.49
CA LYS A 99 -3.53 2.63 6.78
C LYS A 99 -3.29 1.64 7.93
N ASN A 100 -3.43 0.35 7.69
CA ASN A 100 -3.23 -0.68 8.72
C ASN A 100 -1.76 -0.83 9.10
N GLU A 101 -0.88 -0.73 8.10
CA GLU A 101 0.56 -0.72 8.29
C GLU A 101 1.03 0.55 9.01
N LEU A 102 0.45 1.71 8.68
CA LEU A 102 0.77 2.98 9.34
C LEU A 102 0.51 2.92 10.84
N GLY A 103 -0.64 2.36 11.27
CA GLY A 103 -0.92 2.20 12.70
C GLY A 103 0.10 1.33 13.43
N LYS A 104 0.55 0.24 12.78
CA LYS A 104 1.62 -0.62 13.32
C LYS A 104 2.97 0.09 13.40
N LEU A 105 3.29 0.89 12.39
CA LEU A 105 4.51 1.71 12.37
C LEU A 105 4.49 2.72 13.52
N ILE A 106 3.38 3.47 13.68
CA ILE A 106 3.22 4.45 14.77
C ILE A 106 3.40 3.76 16.13
N GLN A 107 2.75 2.61 16.33
CA GLN A 107 2.87 1.85 17.58
C GLN A 107 4.31 1.39 17.84
N ALA A 108 5.01 0.92 16.81
CA ALA A 108 6.41 0.51 16.91
C ALA A 108 7.32 1.69 17.28
N LEU A 109 7.14 2.85 16.64
CA LEU A 109 7.91 4.06 16.94
C LEU A 109 7.66 4.58 18.36
N GLN A 110 6.42 4.53 18.85
CA GLN A 110 6.10 4.88 20.24
C GLN A 110 6.75 3.91 21.24
N THR A 111 6.82 2.62 20.89
CA THR A 111 7.53 1.64 21.71
C THR A 111 9.03 1.95 21.74
N MET A 112 9.63 2.32 20.60
CA MET A 112 11.03 2.77 20.54
C MET A 112 11.26 4.01 21.41
N GLU A 113 10.39 5.02 21.33
CA GLU A 113 10.47 6.23 22.17
C GLU A 113 10.48 5.91 23.67
N GLN A 114 9.64 4.97 24.11
CA GLN A 114 9.63 4.49 25.49
C GLN A 114 10.94 3.80 25.87
N LYS A 115 11.43 2.92 24.99
CA LYS A 115 12.69 2.17 25.20
C LYS A 115 13.92 3.05 25.21
N GLU A 116 13.91 4.20 24.52
CA GLU A 116 15.03 5.15 24.60
C GLU A 116 15.24 5.74 26.00
N SER A 117 14.23 5.67 26.86
CA SER A 117 14.32 6.13 28.25
C SER A 117 14.89 5.06 29.20
N GLU A 118 15.03 3.82 28.72
CA GLU A 118 15.65 2.72 29.46
C GLU A 118 17.17 2.73 29.24
N LYS A 119 17.95 2.49 30.31
CA LYS A 119 19.41 2.31 30.19
C LYS A 119 19.68 0.92 29.60
N ALA A 120 20.31 0.88 28.43
CA ALA A 120 20.84 -0.36 27.88
C ALA A 120 22.30 -0.56 28.34
N GLY A 121 22.62 -1.76 28.83
CA GLY A 121 23.97 -2.13 29.27
C GLY A 121 24.90 -2.64 28.14
N GLN A 122 24.36 -2.82 26.93
CA GLN A 122 25.06 -3.35 25.76
C GLN A 122 24.45 -2.78 24.47
N GLU A 123 25.19 -2.84 23.35
CA GLU A 123 24.69 -2.42 22.04
C GLU A 123 23.39 -3.18 21.70
N THR A 124 22.29 -2.43 21.61
CA THR A 124 20.94 -2.97 21.39
C THR A 124 20.33 -2.27 20.18
N ARG A 125 19.64 -3.01 19.30
CA ARG A 125 19.00 -2.47 18.10
C ARG A 125 17.54 -2.88 18.01
N TYR A 126 16.69 -1.92 17.71
CA TYR A 126 15.30 -2.13 17.32
C TYR A 126 15.10 -1.72 15.86
N LYS A 127 14.23 -2.46 15.16
CA LYS A 127 13.81 -2.09 13.81
C LYS A 127 12.40 -2.55 13.48
N PHE A 128 11.73 -1.76 12.66
CA PHE A 128 10.46 -2.05 12.02
C PHE A 128 10.65 -1.87 10.51
N VAL A 129 10.22 -2.84 9.70
CA VAL A 129 10.37 -2.80 8.24
C VAL A 129 8.99 -2.81 7.61
N THR A 130 8.71 -1.82 6.76
CA THR A 130 7.45 -1.76 6.02
C THR A 130 7.44 -2.76 4.85
N MET A 131 6.26 -3.06 4.31
CA MET A 131 6.05 -3.81 3.07
C MET A 131 6.75 -3.14 1.88
N GLY A 132 6.87 -1.80 1.93
CA GLY A 132 7.66 -1.01 0.99
C GLY A 132 9.18 -1.07 1.22
N ASN A 133 9.66 -1.90 2.15
CA ASN A 133 11.05 -2.06 2.57
C ASN A 133 11.71 -0.81 3.17
N ILE A 134 10.92 0.10 3.75
CA ILE A 134 11.44 1.19 4.55
C ILE A 134 11.74 0.66 5.94
N GLU A 135 12.98 0.78 6.40
CA GLU A 135 13.39 0.36 7.74
C GLU A 135 13.43 1.58 8.66
N PHE A 136 12.63 1.56 9.72
CA PHE A 136 12.69 2.52 10.82
C PHE A 136 13.36 1.82 12.00
N GLY A 137 14.39 2.40 12.60
CA GLY A 137 15.08 1.74 13.69
C GLY A 137 15.74 2.69 14.68
N SER A 138 16.20 2.10 15.76
CA SER A 138 16.94 2.77 16.82
C SER A 138 18.08 1.87 17.28
N VAL A 139 19.26 2.44 17.51
CA VAL A 139 20.44 1.72 18.00
C VAL A 139 21.01 2.42 19.21
N TYR A 140 21.21 1.66 20.29
CA TYR A 140 21.92 2.15 21.45
C TYR A 140 23.42 2.04 21.19
N ARG A 141 24.09 3.19 21.09
CA ARG A 141 25.55 3.25 20.92
C ARG A 141 26.20 3.34 22.29
N GLU A 142 26.79 2.25 22.74
CA GLU A 142 27.45 2.17 24.06
C GLU A 142 28.50 3.27 24.25
N LYS A 143 29.33 3.51 23.22
CA LYS A 143 30.37 4.55 23.22
C LYS A 143 29.82 5.97 23.48
N LEU A 144 28.59 6.24 23.04
CA LEU A 144 27.92 7.53 23.23
C LEU A 144 26.96 7.50 24.42
N SER A 145 26.72 6.32 24.99
CA SER A 145 25.69 6.06 26.02
C SER A 145 24.33 6.66 25.63
N SER A 146 23.99 6.58 24.34
CA SER A 146 22.80 7.22 23.78
C SER A 146 22.18 6.38 22.68
N TRP A 147 20.87 6.54 22.53
CA TRP A 147 20.12 6.01 21.39
C TRP A 147 20.28 6.93 20.17
N VAL A 148 20.38 6.32 18.99
CA VAL A 148 20.38 7.00 17.69
C VAL A 148 19.29 6.36 16.84
N ASN A 149 18.32 7.18 16.42
CA ASN A 149 17.25 6.73 15.54
C ASN A 149 17.65 6.90 14.08
N TYR A 150 17.05 6.07 13.22
CA TYR A 150 17.28 6.16 11.79
C TYR A 150 16.08 5.70 10.95
N ILE A 151 16.01 6.23 9.74
CA ILE A 151 15.19 5.72 8.64
C ILE A 151 16.13 5.29 7.53
N LYS A 152 15.99 4.05 7.07
CA LYS A 152 16.70 3.52 5.94
C LYS A 152 15.75 3.27 4.79
N ILE A 153 15.96 4.00 3.70
CA ILE A 153 15.18 3.88 2.47
C ILE A 153 15.77 2.74 1.61
N PRO A 154 14.94 1.90 0.97
CA PRO A 154 15.44 0.87 0.07
C PRO A 154 16.00 1.52 -1.21
N SER A 155 17.25 1.22 -1.53
CA SER A 155 17.84 1.66 -2.78
C SER A 155 18.78 0.62 -3.37
N ASN A 156 18.88 0.66 -4.69
CA ASN A 156 19.75 -0.19 -5.50
C ASN A 156 21.14 0.43 -5.71
N HIS A 157 21.37 1.66 -5.23
CA HIS A 157 22.57 2.44 -5.47
C HIS A 157 23.25 2.80 -4.13
N PHE A 158 24.57 3.08 -4.17
CA PHE A 158 25.42 3.36 -3.01
C PHE A 158 25.14 4.69 -2.29
N ASN A 159 23.99 5.33 -2.53
CA ASN A 159 23.66 6.61 -1.92
C ASN A 159 23.35 6.47 -0.42
N HIS A 160 23.58 7.57 0.31
CA HIS A 160 23.27 7.73 1.72
C HIS A 160 21.75 7.61 1.97
N ASN A 161 21.26 6.37 2.01
CA ASN A 161 19.85 6.07 2.27
C ASN A 161 19.52 5.99 3.76
N LEU A 162 20.47 6.36 4.62
CA LEU A 162 20.33 6.36 6.06
C LEU A 162 20.12 7.79 6.54
N LEU A 163 18.95 8.05 7.09
CA LEU A 163 18.59 9.31 7.71
C LEU A 163 18.61 9.13 9.23
N GLU A 164 19.64 9.63 9.90
CA GLU A 164 19.74 9.61 11.36
C GLU A 164 19.03 10.83 11.99
N PHE A 165 18.45 10.64 13.17
CA PHE A 165 17.76 11.69 13.91
C PHE A 165 17.74 11.40 15.42
N ASN A 166 17.50 12.44 16.20
CA ASN A 166 17.54 12.37 17.67
C ASN A 166 16.16 12.04 18.29
N LYS A 167 16.10 12.01 19.62
CA LYS A 167 14.89 11.69 20.41
C LYS A 167 13.75 12.70 20.22
N ASP A 168 14.05 13.98 20.12
CA ASP A 168 13.01 15.01 19.93
C ASP A 168 12.45 14.96 18.50
N GLU A 169 13.30 14.66 17.53
CA GLU A 169 12.91 14.42 16.14
C GLU A 169 12.10 13.13 15.99
N LEU A 170 12.34 12.09 16.81
CA LEU A 170 11.47 10.91 16.87
C LEU A 170 10.05 11.28 17.29
N LYS A 171 9.88 12.16 18.28
CA LYS A 171 8.56 12.66 18.71
C LYS A 171 7.87 13.46 17.63
N GLU A 172 8.63 14.30 16.92
CA GLU A 172 8.13 15.05 15.78
C GLU A 172 7.62 14.11 14.69
N LEU A 173 8.41 13.08 14.32
CA LEU A 173 8.01 12.07 13.34
C LEU A 173 6.73 11.36 13.75
N ILE A 174 6.63 10.88 15.00
CA ILE A 174 5.42 10.22 15.52
C ILE A 174 4.21 11.17 15.42
N THR A 175 4.39 12.44 15.73
CA THR A 175 3.33 13.46 15.67
C THR A 175 2.85 13.69 14.23
N ILE A 176 3.77 13.82 13.28
CA ILE A 176 3.45 13.96 11.85
C ILE A 176 2.69 12.73 11.35
N LEU A 177 3.15 11.52 11.70
CA LEU A 177 2.51 10.28 11.27
C LEU A 177 1.13 10.09 11.87
N LYS A 178 0.92 10.41 13.16
CA LYS A 178 -0.41 10.39 13.80
C LYS A 178 -1.37 11.36 13.15
N LYS A 179 -0.92 12.58 12.87
CA LYS A 179 -1.74 13.57 12.13
C LYS A 179 -2.10 13.03 10.74
N SER A 180 -1.12 12.43 10.06
CA SER A 180 -1.32 11.85 8.74
C SER A 180 -2.30 10.67 8.75
N GLU A 181 -2.29 9.85 9.79
CA GLU A 181 -3.22 8.72 9.97
C GLU A 181 -4.68 9.18 10.07
N GLN A 182 -4.95 10.36 10.63
CA GLN A 182 -6.31 10.93 10.68
C GLN A 182 -6.79 11.45 9.32
N GLU A 183 -5.86 11.76 8.41
CA GLU A 183 -6.16 12.30 7.09
C GLU A 183 -6.35 11.19 6.03
N ILE A 184 -6.01 9.94 6.33
CA ILE A 184 -6.06 8.82 5.37
C ILE A 184 -7.10 7.74 5.70
#